data_AF-A0A397IXN8-F1
#
_entry.id   AF-A0A397IXN8-F1
#
_cell.length_a   1.000
_cell.length_b   1.000
_cell.length_c   1.000
_cell.angle_alpha   90.00
_cell.angle_beta   90.00
_cell.angle_gamma   90.00
#
_symmetry.space_group_name_H-M   'P 1'
#
loop_
_entity.id
_entity.type
_entity.pdbx_description
1 polymer ?
#
loop_
_entity_poly.entity_id
_entity_poly.type
_entity_poly.pdbx_seq_one_letter_code
_entity_poly.pdbx_strand_id
1 'polypeptide(L)'
;MAPLPFILEEFIIKTNEKLNKTNYKIYCNPCIKVLEPSFTCETSSSVSQGSKVVIRSTSFGTPDNYIVQQLSTADMKKFYTLLLRLSLSCGWAFHWVNKPEVEELFNFLNPHLKLPDRRLLAGSILTDTIKDSNILTLKTLQEDQIGVTLTFDGWTNVRNEHLLGIVIFTSEGRPYVWKAIDISSEYETHVEVMEKAKEMIKELNNSNIKVIAVVTDSADPYATSRITEKAIVFLPCFAHQINLCVGEIFKESTEFKQTMDKAIKIASFFRNPNYKFFIVKLKDQQYEEYKRYFTIAAPGETRWNSCYYICTSILKTQKALQILAIKFEPPITETRRRTGEDLFLKREIYEIISFHTFWQYLNHLIEILYPYCKILNKLQSDKARLNEVTHNLAYITQFWNNYSNSTLATRLVTQLEKRWKEWEQPLLLLSCLLHPDYRMKLFNNATINYVIMGSWLIYYYNVWMEKQSKCILKELDNYRLEIYPFNSDTWDQFDGDVYRY
;
A
#
# COMPACT_ATOMS: atom_id res chain seq x y z
N MET A 1 11.93 -0.24 35.90
CA MET A 1 10.80 -0.52 34.98
C MET A 1 10.60 -2.02 34.96
N ALA A 2 9.52 -2.52 35.55
CA ALA A 2 9.18 -3.94 35.50
C ALA A 2 8.80 -4.32 34.04
N PRO A 3 9.04 -5.57 33.62
CA PRO A 3 8.81 -5.98 32.23
C PRO A 3 7.30 -5.99 31.93
N LEU A 4 6.97 -6.19 30.66
CA LEU A 4 5.60 -6.23 30.14
C LEU A 4 5.09 -7.67 29.86
N PRO A 5 5.33 -8.75 30.66
CA PRO A 5 5.08 -10.11 30.17
C PRO A 5 3.69 -10.67 30.52
N PHE A 6 2.95 -10.11 31.48
CA PHE A 6 1.78 -10.80 32.03
C PHE A 6 0.42 -10.38 31.44
N ILE A 7 0.34 -9.24 30.75
CA ILE A 7 -0.95 -8.65 30.31
C ILE A 7 -1.49 -9.28 29.01
N LEU A 8 -0.69 -10.08 28.30
CA LEU A 8 -1.10 -10.70 27.03
C LEU A 8 -1.52 -12.18 27.14
N GLU A 9 -1.33 -12.83 28.29
CA GLU A 9 -1.79 -14.21 28.49
C GLU A 9 -3.32 -14.31 28.62
N GLU A 10 -4.00 -13.24 29.05
CA GLU A 10 -5.47 -13.22 29.19
C GLU A 10 -6.24 -13.03 27.88
N PHE A 11 -5.55 -12.71 26.77
CA PHE A 11 -6.16 -12.51 25.44
C PHE A 11 -6.00 -13.70 24.49
N ILE A 12 -5.48 -14.82 25.00
CA ILE A 12 -5.21 -16.06 24.26
C ILE A 12 -6.31 -17.09 24.53
N ILE A 13 -7.10 -17.42 23.52
CA ILE A 13 -7.91 -18.65 23.54
C ILE A 13 -7.09 -19.76 22.89
N LYS A 14 -6.67 -20.75 23.69
CA LYS A 14 -6.13 -22.01 23.17
C LYS A 14 -7.28 -22.83 22.58
N THR A 15 -7.26 -23.05 21.28
CA THR A 15 -8.25 -23.91 20.63
C THR A 15 -7.80 -25.37 20.64
N ASN A 16 -8.73 -26.32 20.52
CA ASN A 16 -8.39 -27.74 20.40
C ASN A 16 -7.87 -28.12 19.00
N GLU A 17 -7.79 -27.17 18.07
CA GLU A 17 -7.25 -27.38 16.73
C GLU A 17 -5.73 -27.44 16.75
N LYS A 18 -5.17 -28.56 16.27
CA LYS A 18 -3.72 -28.80 16.22
C LYS A 18 -3.10 -28.16 14.97
N LEU A 19 -2.08 -27.33 15.16
CA LEU A 19 -1.18 -26.85 14.09
C LEU A 19 -0.19 -27.95 13.67
N ASN A 20 0.25 -28.76 14.64
CA ASN A 20 1.07 -29.95 14.43
C ASN A 20 1.04 -30.85 15.69
N LYS A 21 1.91 -31.86 15.77
CA LYS A 21 1.93 -32.85 16.87
C LYS A 21 2.10 -32.25 18.28
N THR A 22 2.63 -31.02 18.40
CA THR A 22 2.95 -30.40 19.71
C THR A 22 2.28 -29.05 19.95
N ASN A 23 1.73 -28.39 18.92
CA ASN A 23 1.21 -27.03 19.01
C ASN A 23 -0.28 -26.94 18.66
N TYR A 24 -1.02 -26.18 19.46
CA TYR A 24 -2.43 -25.82 19.21
C TYR A 24 -2.52 -24.42 18.59
N LYS A 25 -3.54 -24.15 17.79
CA LYS A 25 -3.82 -22.81 17.27
C LYS A 25 -4.18 -21.85 18.40
N ILE A 26 -3.49 -20.72 18.44
CA ILE A 26 -3.63 -19.63 19.42
C ILE A 26 -4.17 -18.41 18.65
N TYR A 27 -5.29 -17.83 19.13
CA TYR A 27 -5.89 -16.64 18.52
C TYR A 27 -6.00 -15.49 19.54
N CYS A 28 -5.86 -14.26 19.04
CA CYS A 28 -6.17 -13.01 19.74
C CYS A 28 -7.63 -12.63 19.46
N ASN A 29 -8.44 -12.36 20.49
CA ASN A 29 -9.89 -12.17 20.39
C ASN A 29 -10.37 -11.10 19.36
N PRO A 30 -9.65 -9.99 19.11
CA PRO A 30 -10.00 -9.03 18.05
C PRO A 30 -9.73 -9.54 16.61
N CYS A 31 -8.89 -10.56 16.43
CA CYS A 31 -8.52 -11.05 15.10
C CYS A 31 -9.58 -11.97 14.47
N ILE A 32 -10.45 -12.62 15.26
CA ILE A 32 -11.44 -13.58 14.73
C ILE A 32 -12.59 -12.89 13.98
N LYS A 33 -12.84 -11.59 14.20
CA LYS A 33 -13.85 -10.85 13.42
C LYS A 33 -13.31 -10.20 12.14
N VAL A 34 -11.98 -10.13 11.95
CA VAL A 34 -11.37 -9.35 10.85
C VAL A 34 -10.49 -10.21 9.91
N LEU A 35 -10.08 -11.43 10.30
CA LEU A 35 -9.04 -12.18 9.57
C LEU A 35 -9.38 -13.67 9.28
N GLU A 36 -10.49 -13.92 8.56
CA GLU A 36 -10.73 -14.98 7.51
C GLU A 36 -12.11 -15.69 7.61
N PRO A 37 -12.71 -16.20 6.50
CA PRO A 37 -12.69 -15.74 5.12
C PRO A 37 -14.12 -15.59 4.54
N SER A 38 -14.49 -14.42 4.03
CA SER A 38 -15.50 -14.30 2.97
C SER A 38 -14.82 -13.98 1.64
N PHE A 39 -13.96 -14.92 1.22
CA PHE A 39 -13.64 -15.11 -0.19
C PHE A 39 -13.95 -16.56 -0.56
N THR A 40 -15.20 -16.97 -0.35
CA THR A 40 -15.85 -17.80 -1.36
C THR A 40 -16.18 -16.88 -2.52
N CYS A 41 -15.46 -17.03 -3.63
CA CYS A 41 -15.97 -16.61 -4.92
C CYS A 41 -17.12 -17.57 -5.29
N GLU A 42 -18.23 -17.48 -4.56
CA GLU A 42 -19.50 -17.81 -5.16
C GLU A 42 -19.81 -16.66 -6.10
N THR A 43 -19.89 -16.99 -7.38
CA THR A 43 -20.53 -16.17 -8.40
C THR A 43 -22.00 -16.05 -8.02
N SER A 44 -22.30 -15.24 -7.00
CA SER A 44 -23.63 -14.73 -6.76
C SER A 44 -23.88 -13.70 -7.84
N SER A 45 -24.40 -14.18 -8.97
CA SER A 45 -25.17 -13.36 -9.88
C SER A 45 -26.33 -12.78 -9.08
N SER A 46 -26.13 -11.62 -8.46
CA SER A 46 -27.21 -10.76 -8.05
C SER A 46 -27.87 -10.26 -9.33
N VAL A 47 -28.78 -11.09 -9.84
CA VAL A 47 -29.86 -10.63 -10.69
C VAL A 47 -30.59 -9.61 -9.83
N SER A 48 -30.26 -8.34 -10.03
CA SER A 48 -31.09 -7.26 -9.55
C SER A 48 -32.48 -7.53 -10.12
N GLN A 49 -33.43 -7.82 -9.22
CA GLN A 49 -34.83 -7.85 -9.57
C GLN A 49 -35.12 -6.56 -10.29
N GLY A 50 -35.53 -6.70 -11.55
CA GLY A 50 -35.62 -5.61 -12.49
C GLY A 50 -36.32 -4.41 -11.86
N SER A 51 -35.55 -3.36 -11.60
CA SER A 51 -36.05 -2.02 -11.89
C SER A 51 -36.50 -2.13 -13.34
N LYS A 52 -37.83 -2.14 -13.54
CA LYS A 52 -38.44 -2.13 -14.86
C LYS A 52 -37.64 -1.13 -15.67
N VAL A 53 -36.84 -1.66 -16.59
CA VAL A 53 -36.32 -0.86 -17.69
C VAL A 53 -37.59 -0.29 -18.26
N VAL A 54 -37.80 1.02 -18.06
CA VAL A 54 -38.73 1.75 -18.89
C VAL A 54 -38.05 1.70 -20.24
N ILE A 55 -38.26 0.59 -20.94
CA ILE A 55 -38.24 0.54 -22.37
C ILE A 55 -39.23 1.63 -22.69
N ARG A 56 -38.71 2.81 -23.05
CA ARG A 56 -39.51 3.77 -23.80
C ARG A 56 -39.88 3.01 -25.06
N SER A 57 -40.98 2.28 -25.00
CA SER A 57 -41.75 1.92 -26.16
C SER A 57 -42.21 3.26 -26.70
N THR A 58 -41.34 3.88 -27.49
CA THR A 58 -41.69 5.06 -28.25
C THR A 58 -42.72 4.58 -29.24
N SER A 59 -43.98 4.86 -28.94
CA SER A 59 -45.06 5.01 -29.90
C SER A 59 -44.46 5.58 -31.19
N PHE A 60 -44.57 4.82 -32.27
CA PHE A 60 -44.00 5.13 -33.57
C PHE A 60 -44.45 6.52 -34.05
N GLY A 61 -43.57 7.49 -33.86
CA GLY A 61 -43.64 8.84 -34.43
C GLY A 61 -42.67 9.00 -35.60
N THR A 62 -42.80 10.10 -36.32
CA THR A 62 -42.27 10.43 -37.66
C THR A 62 -40.82 10.01 -37.98
N PRO A 63 -40.46 9.90 -39.29
CA PRO A 63 -39.17 9.39 -39.78
C PRO A 63 -37.90 10.05 -39.22
N ASP A 64 -38.02 11.20 -38.55
CA ASP A 64 -36.92 11.94 -37.92
C ASP A 64 -36.19 11.14 -36.82
N ASN A 65 -36.84 10.13 -36.23
CA ASN A 65 -36.22 9.24 -35.24
C ASN A 65 -35.21 8.23 -35.85
N TYR A 66 -35.16 8.10 -37.18
CA TYR A 66 -34.21 7.23 -37.89
C TYR A 66 -32.97 7.97 -38.41
N ILE A 67 -32.92 9.29 -38.27
CA ILE A 67 -31.76 10.08 -38.67
C ILE A 67 -30.79 10.08 -37.50
N VAL A 68 -29.66 9.39 -37.67
CA VAL A 68 -28.53 9.50 -36.76
C VAL A 68 -28.16 10.99 -36.65
N GLN A 69 -28.54 11.62 -35.54
CA GLN A 69 -28.36 13.07 -35.38
C GLN A 69 -26.88 13.41 -35.22
N GLN A 70 -26.46 14.46 -35.92
CA GLN A 70 -25.16 15.06 -35.71
C GLN A 70 -25.09 15.63 -34.29
N LEU A 71 -24.06 15.27 -33.53
CA LEU A 71 -23.88 15.78 -32.17
C LEU A 71 -23.73 17.30 -32.19
N SER A 72 -24.32 17.96 -31.19
CA SER A 72 -24.07 19.37 -30.94
C SER A 72 -22.59 19.60 -30.60
N THR A 73 -22.13 20.84 -30.68
CA THR A 73 -20.76 21.20 -30.28
C THR A 73 -20.49 20.86 -28.80
N ALA A 74 -21.49 21.03 -27.93
CA ALA A 74 -21.40 20.67 -26.52
C ALA A 74 -21.31 19.16 -26.31
N ASP A 75 -22.11 18.38 -27.03
CA ASP A 75 -22.09 16.92 -26.94
C ASP A 75 -20.81 16.32 -27.53
N MET A 76 -20.27 16.91 -28.61
CA MET A 76 -18.96 16.55 -29.15
C MET A 76 -17.84 16.79 -28.13
N LYS A 77 -17.86 17.93 -27.42
CA LYS A 77 -16.89 18.19 -26.34
C LYS A 77 -17.01 17.13 -25.25
N LYS A 78 -18.23 16.80 -24.81
CA LYS A 78 -18.49 15.75 -23.81
C LYS A 78 -18.00 14.38 -24.29
N PHE A 79 -18.25 14.04 -25.56
CA PHE A 79 -17.78 12.81 -26.19
C PHE A 79 -16.25 12.69 -26.15
N TYR A 80 -15.53 13.75 -26.50
CA TYR A 80 -14.06 13.78 -26.42
C TYR A 80 -13.54 13.63 -24.99
N THR A 81 -14.18 14.26 -24.00
CA THR A 81 -13.83 14.06 -22.59
C THR A 81 -14.06 12.61 -22.14
N LEU A 82 -15.14 11.96 -22.60
CA LEU A 82 -15.41 10.55 -22.31
C LEU A 82 -14.38 9.62 -22.97
N LEU A 83 -14.01 9.87 -24.23
CA LEU A 83 -12.94 9.14 -24.92
C LEU A 83 -11.60 9.27 -24.21
N LEU A 84 -11.27 10.48 -23.74
CA LEU A 84 -10.05 10.72 -22.97
C LEU A 84 -10.07 9.92 -21.66
N ARG A 85 -11.17 10.01 -20.90
CA ARG A 85 -11.34 9.26 -19.63
C ARG A 85 -11.25 7.75 -19.85
N LEU A 86 -11.87 7.23 -20.90
CA LEU A 86 -11.76 5.82 -21.29
C LEU A 86 -10.30 5.45 -21.57
N SER A 87 -9.60 6.25 -22.38
CA SER A 87 -8.19 6.03 -22.73
C SER A 87 -7.31 5.94 -21.48
N LEU A 88 -7.49 6.88 -20.55
CA LEU A 88 -6.74 6.94 -19.30
C LEU A 88 -7.11 5.77 -18.37
N SER A 89 -8.39 5.48 -18.19
CA SER A 89 -8.88 4.41 -17.32
C SER A 89 -8.44 3.02 -17.80
N CYS A 90 -8.34 2.82 -19.11
CA CYS A 90 -7.89 1.56 -19.70
C CYS A 90 -6.36 1.47 -19.83
N GLY A 91 -5.61 2.53 -19.51
CA GLY A 91 -4.17 2.59 -19.70
C GLY A 91 -3.74 2.49 -21.17
N TRP A 92 -4.57 2.94 -22.10
CA TRP A 92 -4.29 2.85 -23.53
C TRP A 92 -3.42 4.00 -24.01
N ALA A 93 -2.44 3.67 -24.85
CA ALA A 93 -1.67 4.67 -25.58
C ALA A 93 -2.58 5.43 -26.55
N PHE A 94 -2.51 6.77 -26.56
CA PHE A 94 -3.43 7.62 -27.34
C PHE A 94 -3.52 7.31 -28.83
N HIS A 95 -2.56 6.60 -29.43
CA HIS A 95 -2.62 6.21 -30.84
C HIS A 95 -3.74 5.21 -31.16
N TRP A 96 -4.45 4.65 -30.17
CA TRP A 96 -5.53 3.70 -30.39
C TRP A 96 -6.69 4.32 -31.20
N VAL A 97 -6.98 5.61 -31.00
CA VAL A 97 -8.07 6.31 -31.71
C VAL A 97 -7.84 6.45 -33.21
N ASN A 98 -6.60 6.28 -33.68
CA ASN A 98 -6.25 6.33 -35.10
C ASN A 98 -6.20 4.94 -35.77
N LYS A 99 -6.63 3.88 -35.07
CA LYS A 99 -6.62 2.53 -35.64
C LYS A 99 -7.85 2.32 -36.52
N PRO A 100 -7.71 1.70 -37.71
CA PRO A 100 -8.83 1.54 -38.64
C PRO A 100 -9.97 0.71 -38.02
N GLU A 101 -9.65 -0.27 -37.17
CA GLU A 101 -10.65 -1.09 -36.47
C GLU A 101 -11.49 -0.26 -35.48
N VAL A 102 -10.91 0.81 -34.92
CA VAL A 102 -11.60 1.73 -34.02
C VAL A 102 -12.48 2.67 -34.82
N GLU A 103 -11.99 3.19 -35.95
CA GLU A 103 -12.80 3.99 -36.87
C GLU A 103 -14.02 3.19 -37.37
N GLU A 104 -13.83 1.92 -37.74
CA GLU A 104 -14.92 1.02 -38.15
C GLU A 104 -15.96 0.83 -37.04
N LEU A 105 -15.52 0.58 -35.80
CA LEU A 105 -16.41 0.44 -34.64
C LEU A 105 -17.24 1.72 -34.41
N PHE A 106 -16.61 2.89 -34.40
CA PHE A 106 -17.33 4.15 -34.15
C PHE A 106 -18.21 4.54 -35.34
N ASN A 107 -17.83 4.23 -36.58
CA ASN A 107 -18.67 4.40 -37.76
C ASN A 107 -19.92 3.50 -37.71
N PHE A 108 -19.78 2.26 -37.22
CA PHE A 108 -20.92 1.36 -36.97
C PHE A 108 -21.87 1.92 -35.90
N LEU A 109 -21.34 2.47 -34.81
CA LEU A 109 -22.15 3.08 -33.75
C LEU A 109 -22.87 4.34 -34.21
N ASN A 110 -22.17 5.23 -34.91
CA ASN A 110 -22.71 6.45 -35.50
C ASN A 110 -21.73 7.00 -36.56
N PRO A 111 -22.06 6.95 -37.87
CA PRO A 111 -21.16 7.38 -38.95
C PRO A 111 -20.88 8.89 -38.97
N HIS A 112 -21.60 9.69 -38.20
CA HIS A 112 -21.36 11.12 -38.04
C HIS A 112 -20.42 11.44 -36.86
N LEU A 113 -20.05 10.46 -36.03
CA LEU A 113 -19.05 10.65 -34.98
C LEU A 113 -17.65 10.77 -35.59
N LYS A 114 -17.10 11.97 -35.49
CA LYS A 114 -15.70 12.20 -35.85
C LYS A 114 -14.82 11.91 -34.65
N LEU A 115 -13.92 10.94 -34.78
CA LEU A 115 -12.91 10.67 -33.78
C LEU A 115 -11.83 11.76 -33.80
N PRO A 116 -11.29 12.14 -32.63
CA PRO A 116 -10.16 13.04 -32.56
C PRO A 116 -8.87 12.30 -32.97
N ASP A 117 -7.95 12.99 -33.63
CA ASP A 117 -6.60 12.46 -33.82
C ASP A 117 -5.89 12.33 -32.46
N ARG A 118 -4.97 11.36 -32.32
CA ARG A 118 -4.16 11.20 -31.09
C ARG A 118 -3.49 12.49 -30.62
N ARG A 119 -3.09 13.38 -31.53
CA ARG A 119 -2.47 14.68 -31.19
C ARG A 119 -3.48 15.63 -30.58
N LEU A 120 -4.73 15.60 -31.04
CA LEU A 120 -5.81 16.40 -30.47
C LEU A 120 -6.19 15.86 -29.09
N LEU A 121 -6.31 14.53 -28.98
CA LEU A 121 -6.65 13.84 -27.73
C LEU A 121 -5.58 14.06 -26.65
N ALA A 122 -4.30 13.91 -26.99
CA ALA A 122 -3.16 14.15 -26.10
C ALA A 122 -2.78 15.62 -25.95
N GLY A 123 -3.39 16.52 -26.74
CA GLY A 123 -3.08 17.94 -26.80
C GLY A 123 -4.19 18.77 -26.16
N SER A 124 -4.93 19.52 -26.98
CA SER A 124 -5.94 20.47 -26.52
C SER A 124 -7.05 19.82 -25.68
N ILE A 125 -7.54 18.64 -26.06
CA ILE A 125 -8.60 17.95 -25.29
C ILE A 125 -8.11 17.62 -23.89
N LEU A 126 -6.90 17.10 -23.76
CA LEU A 126 -6.27 16.82 -22.47
C LEU A 126 -6.06 18.10 -21.66
N THR A 127 -5.46 19.12 -22.28
CA THR A 127 -5.17 20.40 -21.61
C THR A 127 -6.44 21.08 -21.10
N ASP A 128 -7.50 21.12 -21.90
CA ASP A 128 -8.76 21.75 -21.51
C ASP A 128 -9.49 20.95 -20.43
N THR A 129 -9.46 19.61 -20.51
CA THR A 129 -10.04 18.75 -19.45
C THR A 129 -9.27 18.90 -18.13
N ILE A 130 -7.95 19.07 -18.18
CA ILE A 130 -7.12 19.32 -16.99
C ILE A 130 -7.44 20.68 -16.38
N LYS A 131 -7.65 21.75 -17.17
CA LYS A 131 -8.02 23.07 -16.62
C LYS A 131 -9.29 22.99 -15.78
N ASP A 132 -10.35 22.37 -16.34
CA ASP A 132 -11.62 22.20 -15.65
C ASP A 132 -11.44 21.35 -14.37
N SER A 133 -10.63 20.29 -14.44
CA SER A 133 -10.31 19.43 -13.30
C SER A 133 -9.52 20.17 -12.21
N ASN A 134 -8.55 21.00 -12.59
CA ASN A 134 -7.70 21.74 -11.65
C ASN A 134 -8.50 22.79 -10.88
N ILE A 135 -9.46 23.47 -11.54
CA ILE A 135 -10.37 24.41 -10.88
C ILE A 135 -11.22 23.68 -9.84
N LEU A 136 -11.75 22.50 -10.18
CA LEU A 136 -12.53 21.69 -9.24
C LEU A 136 -11.67 21.23 -8.06
N THR A 137 -10.48 20.68 -8.33
CA THR A 137 -9.54 20.25 -7.29
C THR A 137 -9.19 21.41 -6.35
N LEU A 138 -8.82 22.58 -6.90
CA LEU A 138 -8.52 23.78 -6.11
C LEU A 138 -9.69 24.15 -5.20
N LYS A 139 -10.90 24.20 -5.75
CA LYS A 139 -12.10 24.51 -4.97
C LYS A 139 -12.32 23.49 -3.85
N THR A 140 -12.20 22.21 -4.14
CA THR A 140 -12.33 21.14 -3.13
C THR A 140 -11.29 21.27 -2.01
N LEU A 141 -10.04 21.59 -2.34
CA LEU A 141 -8.98 21.77 -1.34
C LEU A 141 -9.18 23.04 -0.51
N GLN A 142 -9.72 24.12 -1.10
CA GLN A 142 -10.05 25.37 -0.40
C GLN A 142 -11.26 25.23 0.52
N GLU A 143 -12.22 24.38 0.17
CA GLU A 143 -13.46 24.15 0.93
C GLU A 143 -13.29 23.08 2.04
N ASP A 144 -12.12 22.44 2.14
CA ASP A 144 -11.81 21.47 3.21
C ASP A 144 -11.87 22.16 4.57
N GLN A 145 -12.79 21.71 5.43
CA GLN A 145 -13.12 22.36 6.70
C GLN A 145 -12.01 22.25 7.74
N ILE A 146 -11.18 21.21 7.66
CA ILE A 146 -10.16 20.90 8.67
C ILE A 146 -8.80 21.36 8.18
N GLY A 147 -8.50 21.03 6.93
CA GLY A 147 -7.23 21.25 6.26
C GLY A 147 -6.66 19.97 5.67
N VAL A 148 -5.62 20.13 4.85
CA VAL A 148 -5.07 19.07 4.01
C VAL A 148 -3.75 18.51 4.54
N THR A 149 -3.47 17.27 4.20
CA THR A 149 -2.17 16.62 4.46
C THR A 149 -1.34 16.60 3.18
N LEU A 150 -0.13 17.13 3.25
CA LEU A 150 0.83 17.13 2.16
C LEU A 150 1.72 15.90 2.26
N THR A 151 1.94 15.19 1.17
CA THR A 151 2.82 14.02 1.14
C THR A 151 3.84 14.14 0.01
N PHE A 152 5.06 13.68 0.29
CA PHE A 152 6.19 13.71 -0.61
C PHE A 152 6.67 12.29 -0.89
N ASP A 153 6.88 11.96 -2.17
CA ASP A 153 7.45 10.68 -2.60
C ASP A 153 8.53 10.94 -3.65
N GLY A 154 9.74 10.45 -3.38
CA GLY A 154 10.90 10.57 -4.27
C GLY A 154 11.10 9.30 -5.09
N TRP A 155 11.25 9.41 -6.41
CA TRP A 155 11.65 8.29 -7.26
C TRP A 155 12.52 8.72 -8.43
N THR A 156 13.40 7.82 -8.86
CA THR A 156 14.16 7.98 -10.12
C THR A 156 13.36 7.38 -11.27
N ASN A 157 13.16 8.15 -12.34
CA ASN A 157 12.43 7.68 -13.52
C ASN A 157 13.35 6.94 -14.52
N VAL A 158 12.79 6.42 -15.61
CA VAL A 158 13.52 5.65 -16.64
C VAL A 158 14.58 6.44 -17.41
N ARG A 159 14.58 7.78 -17.29
CA ARG A 159 15.60 8.68 -17.86
C ARG A 159 16.70 9.01 -16.86
N ASN A 160 16.69 8.38 -15.69
CA ASN A 160 17.55 8.68 -14.55
C ASN A 160 17.34 10.11 -14.00
N GLU A 161 16.14 10.67 -14.16
CA GLU A 161 15.76 11.93 -13.51
C GLU A 161 15.18 11.62 -12.13
N HIS A 162 15.65 12.31 -11.09
CA HIS A 162 15.10 12.24 -9.74
C HIS A 162 13.88 13.15 -9.66
N LEU A 163 12.72 12.56 -9.40
CA LEU A 163 11.45 13.27 -9.31
C LEU A 163 10.94 13.25 -7.87
N LEU A 164 10.45 14.40 -7.41
CA LEU A 164 9.71 14.54 -6.16
C LEU A 164 8.23 14.74 -6.48
N GLY A 165 7.43 13.70 -6.26
CA GLY A 165 5.98 13.78 -6.35
C GLY A 165 5.35 14.35 -5.10
N ILE A 166 4.31 15.13 -5.32
CA ILE A 166 3.51 15.76 -4.27
C ILE A 166 2.08 15.30 -4.42
N VAL A 167 1.55 14.69 -3.37
CA VAL A 167 0.14 14.28 -3.29
C VAL A 167 -0.49 14.96 -2.08
N ILE A 168 -1.63 15.62 -2.30
CA ILE A 168 -2.40 16.29 -1.26
C ILE A 168 -3.59 15.42 -0.90
N PHE A 169 -3.78 15.15 0.39
CA PHE A 169 -4.93 14.43 0.91
C PHE A 169 -5.87 15.42 1.60
N THR A 170 -7.16 15.36 1.26
CA THR A 170 -8.20 16.04 2.05
C THR A 170 -8.32 15.40 3.43
N SER A 171 -9.02 16.07 4.34
CA SER A 171 -9.30 15.54 5.67
C SER A 171 -10.16 14.26 5.66
N GLU A 172 -10.95 14.04 4.60
CA GLU A 172 -11.67 12.79 4.34
C GLU A 172 -10.74 11.65 3.85
N GLY A 173 -9.52 11.98 3.42
CA GLY A 173 -8.55 11.03 2.87
C GLY A 173 -8.62 10.86 1.34
N ARG A 174 -9.16 11.83 0.59
CA ARG A 174 -9.15 11.77 -0.88
C ARG A 174 -7.81 12.28 -1.42
N PRO A 175 -7.08 11.49 -2.23
CA PRO A 175 -5.79 11.89 -2.78
C PRO A 175 -5.94 12.74 -4.05
N TYR A 176 -5.13 13.79 -4.16
CA TYR A 176 -4.96 14.61 -5.35
C TYR A 176 -3.49 14.71 -5.71
N VAL A 177 -3.13 14.21 -6.89
CA VAL A 177 -1.78 14.38 -7.45
C VAL A 177 -1.61 15.85 -7.81
N TRP A 178 -0.70 16.53 -7.12
CA TRP A 178 -0.51 17.98 -7.26
C TRP A 178 0.52 18.30 -8.34
N LYS A 179 1.75 17.84 -8.15
CA LYS A 179 2.84 18.00 -9.12
C LYS A 179 3.95 16.99 -8.90
N ALA A 180 4.77 16.79 -9.94
CA ALA A 180 6.04 16.12 -9.85
C ALA A 180 7.12 17.13 -10.23
N ILE A 181 8.11 17.31 -9.37
CA ILE A 181 9.21 18.27 -9.54
C ILE A 181 10.46 17.48 -9.88
N ASP A 182 11.16 17.88 -10.94
CA ASP A 182 12.50 17.35 -11.21
C ASP A 182 13.50 17.99 -10.25
N ILE A 183 14.15 17.16 -9.43
CA ILE A 183 15.15 17.53 -8.44
C ILE A 183 16.53 16.92 -8.78
N SER A 184 16.75 16.48 -10.02
CA SER A 184 17.99 15.82 -10.44
C SER A 184 19.27 16.65 -10.24
N SER A 185 19.14 17.98 -10.20
CA SER A 185 20.25 18.91 -9.96
C SER A 185 20.47 19.24 -8.49
N GLU A 186 19.58 18.81 -7.60
CA GLU A 186 19.60 19.06 -6.16
C GLU A 186 20.25 17.83 -5.48
N TYR A 187 21.16 18.05 -4.53
CA TYR A 187 21.84 16.94 -3.86
C TYR A 187 20.93 16.46 -2.73
N GLU A 188 20.30 15.29 -2.89
CA GLU A 188 19.40 14.64 -1.91
C GLU A 188 19.90 14.75 -0.45
N THR A 189 19.61 15.89 0.17
CA THR A 189 19.82 16.13 1.58
C THR A 189 18.47 16.47 2.18
N HIS A 190 18.24 15.99 3.39
CA HIS A 190 17.03 16.25 4.17
C HIS A 190 16.68 17.74 4.29
N VAL A 191 17.67 18.62 4.12
CA VAL A 191 17.51 20.08 4.14
C VAL A 191 16.75 20.59 2.92
N GLU A 192 17.09 20.14 1.71
CA GLU A 192 16.48 20.60 0.46
C GLU A 192 15.00 20.18 0.36
N VAL A 193 14.68 18.93 0.77
CA VAL A 193 13.28 18.45 0.84
C VAL A 193 12.45 19.30 1.81
N MET A 194 13.04 19.74 2.92
CA MET A 194 12.37 20.63 3.86
C MET A 194 12.14 22.03 3.31
N GLU A 195 13.08 22.57 2.54
CA GLU A 195 12.90 23.86 1.89
C GLU A 195 11.77 23.80 0.86
N LYS A 196 11.73 22.75 0.03
CA LYS A 196 10.59 22.49 -0.86
C LYS A 196 9.29 22.37 -0.09
N ALA A 197 9.27 21.64 1.04
CA ALA A 197 8.07 21.53 1.86
C ALA A 197 7.57 22.88 2.36
N LYS A 198 8.47 23.76 2.83
CA LYS A 198 8.11 25.12 3.27
C LYS A 198 7.61 26.00 2.12
N GLU A 199 8.25 25.93 0.96
CA GLU A 199 7.79 26.63 -0.24
C GLU A 199 6.39 26.18 -0.65
N MET A 200 6.14 24.87 -0.59
CA MET A 200 4.83 24.29 -0.89
C MET A 200 3.75 24.72 0.10
N ILE A 201 4.05 24.68 1.39
CA ILE A 201 3.14 25.16 2.43
C ILE A 201 2.77 26.62 2.18
N LYS A 202 3.76 27.46 1.82
CA LYS A 202 3.52 28.87 1.49
C LYS A 202 2.66 29.04 0.23
N GLU A 203 2.91 28.27 -0.83
CA GLU A 203 2.13 28.26 -2.07
C GLU A 203 0.65 27.92 -1.80
N LEU A 204 0.42 26.87 -1.01
CA LEU A 204 -0.92 26.40 -0.65
C LEU A 204 -1.65 27.40 0.26
N ASN A 205 -0.97 27.94 1.27
CA ASN A 205 -1.53 28.95 2.16
C ASN A 205 -1.91 30.24 1.40
N ASN A 206 -1.08 30.68 0.45
CA ASN A 206 -1.40 31.82 -0.44
C ASN A 206 -2.63 31.55 -1.31
N SER A 207 -2.92 30.28 -1.57
CA SER A 207 -4.11 29.83 -2.30
C SER A 207 -5.31 29.55 -1.39
N ASN A 208 -5.25 29.98 -0.12
CA ASN A 208 -6.27 29.74 0.91
C ASN A 208 -6.54 28.24 1.18
N ILE A 209 -5.50 27.40 1.05
CA ILE A 209 -5.55 25.98 1.40
C ILE A 209 -4.76 25.78 2.69
N LYS A 210 -5.45 25.39 3.77
CA LYS A 210 -4.83 25.17 5.07
C LYS A 210 -4.12 23.82 5.11
N VAL A 211 -2.80 23.83 5.30
CA VAL A 211 -2.02 22.59 5.52
C VAL A 211 -1.98 22.26 7.02
N ILE A 212 -2.32 21.03 7.39
CA ILE A 212 -2.31 20.56 8.79
C ILE A 212 -1.23 19.52 9.07
N ALA A 213 -0.76 18.82 8.04
CA ALA A 213 0.25 17.80 8.20
C ALA A 213 1.12 17.65 6.96
N VAL A 214 2.35 17.17 7.16
CA VAL A 214 3.33 16.84 6.14
C VAL A 214 3.86 15.43 6.40
N VAL A 215 3.88 14.59 5.38
CA VAL A 215 4.43 13.23 5.42
C VAL A 215 5.57 13.10 4.41
N THR A 216 6.74 12.67 4.88
CA THR A 216 7.93 12.40 4.05
C THR A 216 8.56 11.06 4.43
N ASP A 217 9.19 10.39 3.46
CA ASP A 217 10.01 9.20 3.66
C ASP A 217 11.15 9.37 4.68
N SER A 218 11.65 10.60 4.84
CA SER A 218 12.79 10.92 5.70
C SER A 218 12.44 11.22 7.16
N ALA A 219 13.27 10.69 8.07
CA ALA A 219 13.08 10.87 9.52
C ALA A 219 13.74 12.14 10.08
N ASP A 220 14.78 12.67 9.45
CA ASP A 220 15.52 13.83 9.98
C ASP A 220 14.82 15.18 9.79
N PRO A 221 14.10 15.44 8.67
CA PRO A 221 13.24 16.62 8.51
C PRO A 221 12.23 16.85 9.63
N TYR A 222 11.75 15.77 10.24
CA TYR A 222 10.81 15.79 11.35
C TYR A 222 11.38 16.45 12.61
N ALA A 223 12.64 16.20 12.96
CA ALA A 223 13.23 16.75 14.18
C ALA A 223 13.45 18.27 14.10
N THR A 224 13.83 18.77 12.93
CA THR A 224 14.14 20.21 12.70
C THR A 224 12.88 21.04 12.44
N SER A 225 11.89 20.50 11.72
CA SER A 225 10.66 21.23 11.33
C SER A 225 9.64 21.41 12.46
N ARG A 226 9.56 20.45 13.41
CA ARG A 226 8.75 20.55 14.64
C ARG A 226 9.03 21.81 15.45
N ILE A 227 10.23 22.35 15.33
CA ILE A 227 10.67 23.54 16.08
C ILE A 227 10.14 24.82 15.40
N THR A 228 9.98 24.83 14.09
CA THR A 228 9.68 26.05 13.31
C THR A 228 8.18 26.29 13.07
N GLU A 229 7.37 25.24 12.90
CA GLU A 229 5.94 25.39 12.55
C GLU A 229 5.06 24.52 13.47
N LYS A 230 4.84 24.98 14.70
CA LYS A 230 4.12 24.20 15.73
C LYS A 230 2.69 23.80 15.34
N ALA A 231 2.05 24.55 14.44
CA ALA A 231 0.68 24.28 13.99
C ALA A 231 0.58 23.14 12.95
N ILE A 232 1.69 22.74 12.32
CA ILE A 232 1.72 21.70 11.29
C ILE A 232 2.38 20.44 11.86
N VAL A 233 1.72 19.31 11.70
CA VAL A 233 2.25 18.01 12.11
C VAL A 233 3.20 17.49 11.05
N PHE A 234 4.44 17.19 11.41
CA PHE A 234 5.34 16.46 10.54
C PHE A 234 5.33 14.99 10.94
N LEU A 235 5.21 14.08 9.98
CA LEU A 235 5.21 12.63 10.22
C LEU A 235 6.15 11.93 9.24
N PRO A 236 6.87 10.88 9.67
CA PRO A 236 7.54 10.02 8.73
C PRO A 236 6.51 9.18 7.96
N CYS A 237 6.85 8.76 6.75
CA CYS A 237 6.09 7.77 6.00
C CYS A 237 6.19 6.43 6.73
N PHE A 238 5.12 6.02 7.41
CA PHE A 238 5.13 4.78 8.19
C PHE A 238 5.28 3.53 7.32
N ALA A 239 4.80 3.56 6.07
CA ALA A 239 5.11 2.49 5.12
C ALA A 239 6.62 2.36 4.89
N HIS A 240 7.33 3.48 4.69
CA HIS A 240 8.79 3.49 4.59
C HIS A 240 9.45 3.04 5.91
N GLN A 241 8.94 3.46 7.07
CA GLN A 241 9.49 3.01 8.36
C GLN A 241 9.38 1.50 8.57
N ILE A 242 8.24 0.89 8.24
CA ILE A 242 8.07 -0.57 8.28
C ILE A 242 8.99 -1.27 7.27
N ASN A 243 9.19 -0.65 6.11
CA ASN A 243 10.13 -1.12 5.09
C ASN A 243 11.56 -1.20 5.63
N LEU A 244 12.00 -0.18 6.37
CA LEU A 244 13.30 -0.19 7.03
C LEU A 244 13.41 -1.28 8.09
N CYS A 245 12.33 -1.57 8.84
CA CYS A 245 12.30 -2.67 9.81
C CYS A 245 12.53 -4.04 9.15
N VAL A 246 12.08 -4.26 7.91
CA VAL A 246 12.40 -5.48 7.15
C VAL A 246 13.90 -5.55 6.86
N GLY A 247 14.52 -4.43 6.52
CA GLY A 247 15.97 -4.34 6.33
C GLY A 247 16.77 -4.74 7.58
N GLU A 248 16.29 -4.41 8.78
CA GLU A 248 16.92 -4.79 10.05
C GLU A 248 16.95 -6.31 10.26
N ILE A 249 15.96 -7.06 9.78
CA ILE A 249 15.95 -8.54 9.86
C ILE A 249 17.18 -9.13 9.19
N PHE A 250 17.53 -8.61 8.01
CA PHE A 250 18.69 -9.06 7.23
C PHE A 250 20.02 -8.54 7.77
N LYS A 251 20.01 -7.46 8.56
CA LYS A 251 21.20 -7.00 9.27
C LYS A 251 21.47 -7.85 10.52
N GLU A 252 20.42 -8.23 11.24
CA GLU A 252 20.50 -8.95 12.51
C GLU A 252 20.64 -10.48 12.36
N SER A 253 20.22 -11.06 11.21
CA SER A 253 20.41 -12.48 10.90
C SER A 253 21.16 -12.70 9.58
N THR A 254 22.35 -13.30 9.70
CA THR A 254 23.18 -13.69 8.55
C THR A 254 22.54 -14.83 7.77
N GLU A 255 21.85 -15.76 8.44
CA GLU A 255 21.18 -16.90 7.81
C GLU A 255 20.03 -16.44 6.91
N PHE A 256 19.19 -15.50 7.39
CA PHE A 256 18.10 -14.95 6.58
C PHE A 256 18.63 -14.11 5.43
N LYS A 257 19.70 -13.33 5.64
CA LYS A 257 20.36 -12.59 4.56
C LYS A 257 20.88 -13.52 3.47
N GLN A 258 21.65 -14.54 3.84
CA GLN A 258 22.18 -15.52 2.89
C GLN A 258 21.07 -16.28 2.16
N THR A 259 19.98 -16.60 2.85
CA THR A 259 18.81 -17.25 2.24
C THR A 259 18.15 -16.34 1.21
N MET A 260 17.97 -15.06 1.52
CA MET A 260 17.44 -14.08 0.58
C MET A 260 18.35 -13.91 -0.63
N ASP A 261 19.66 -13.79 -0.44
CA ASP A 261 20.64 -13.68 -1.53
C ASP A 261 20.59 -14.90 -2.46
N LYS A 262 20.49 -16.11 -1.89
CA LYS A 262 20.32 -17.36 -2.65
C LYS A 262 18.99 -17.39 -3.41
N ALA A 263 17.90 -16.92 -2.80
CA ALA A 263 16.61 -16.80 -3.45
C ALA A 263 16.66 -15.82 -4.64
N ILE A 264 17.31 -14.66 -4.48
CA ILE A 264 17.54 -13.69 -5.56
C ILE A 264 18.35 -14.31 -6.70
N LYS A 265 19.39 -15.10 -6.39
CA LYS A 265 20.18 -15.80 -7.41
C LYS A 265 19.34 -16.78 -8.23
N ILE A 266 18.50 -17.59 -7.58
CA ILE A 266 17.56 -18.49 -8.27
C ILE A 266 16.61 -17.67 -9.15
N ALA A 267 16.01 -16.61 -8.61
CA ALA A 267 15.07 -15.78 -9.35
C ALA A 267 15.70 -15.13 -10.58
N SER A 268 16.90 -14.57 -10.43
CA SER A 268 17.67 -13.97 -11.52
C SER A 268 18.05 -15.00 -12.58
N PHE A 269 18.41 -16.24 -12.19
CA PHE A 269 18.71 -17.31 -13.14
C PHE A 269 17.50 -17.66 -14.01
N PHE A 270 16.32 -17.90 -13.41
CA PHE A 270 15.11 -18.27 -14.15
C PHE A 270 14.37 -17.10 -14.81
N ARG A 271 14.88 -15.87 -14.66
CA ARG A 271 14.40 -14.69 -15.39
C ARG A 271 15.32 -14.25 -16.52
N ASN A 272 16.57 -14.71 -16.51
CA ASN A 272 17.53 -14.31 -17.53
C ASN A 272 17.25 -15.06 -18.86
N PRO A 273 16.98 -14.34 -19.97
CA PRO A 273 16.70 -14.94 -21.28
C PRO A 273 17.80 -15.88 -21.78
N ASN A 274 19.05 -15.69 -21.34
CA ASN A 274 20.18 -16.56 -21.71
C ASN A 274 20.02 -18.00 -21.19
N TYR A 275 19.16 -18.23 -20.20
CA TYR A 275 18.84 -19.57 -19.66
C TYR A 275 17.48 -20.09 -20.13
N LYS A 276 16.99 -19.62 -21.29
CA LYS A 276 15.68 -20.01 -21.87
C LYS A 276 15.40 -21.52 -21.84
N PHE A 277 16.42 -22.35 -22.09
CA PHE A 277 16.30 -23.80 -21.99
C PHE A 277 15.77 -24.26 -20.62
N PHE A 278 16.42 -23.84 -19.53
CA PHE A 278 16.01 -24.19 -18.17
C PHE A 278 14.69 -23.54 -17.76
N ILE A 279 14.38 -22.36 -18.28
CA ILE A 279 13.09 -21.70 -18.07
C ILE A 279 11.94 -22.54 -18.65
N VAL A 280 12.11 -23.04 -19.89
CA VAL A 280 11.12 -23.92 -20.51
C VAL A 280 11.01 -25.24 -19.76
N LYS A 281 12.15 -25.87 -19.41
CA LYS A 281 12.14 -27.12 -18.65
C LYS A 281 11.51 -27.00 -17.28
N LEU A 282 11.69 -25.87 -16.59
CA LEU A 282 10.99 -25.59 -15.35
C LEU A 282 9.48 -25.48 -15.58
N LYS A 283 9.02 -24.80 -16.65
CA LYS A 283 7.60 -24.70 -16.98
C LYS A 283 6.98 -26.07 -17.31
N ASP A 284 7.69 -26.90 -18.08
CA ASP A 284 7.27 -28.27 -18.38
C ASP A 284 7.08 -29.05 -17.07
N GLN A 285 8.08 -29.00 -16.18
CA GLN A 285 8.02 -29.68 -14.88
C GLN A 285 6.92 -29.13 -13.97
N GLN A 286 6.68 -27.81 -13.96
CA GLN A 286 5.58 -27.22 -13.21
C GLN A 286 4.22 -27.73 -13.72
N TYR A 287 4.05 -27.87 -15.03
CA TYR A 287 2.80 -28.37 -15.59
C TYR A 287 2.60 -29.86 -15.31
N GLU A 288 3.66 -30.67 -15.40
CA GLU A 288 3.63 -32.07 -14.99
C GLU A 288 3.13 -32.22 -13.55
N GLU A 289 3.73 -31.45 -12.63
CA GLU A 289 3.55 -31.60 -11.19
C GLU A 289 2.33 -30.90 -10.61
N TYR A 290 1.94 -29.75 -11.16
CA TYR A 290 0.92 -28.88 -10.58
C TYR A 290 -0.26 -28.58 -11.52
N LYS A 291 -0.19 -29.00 -12.79
CA LYS A 291 -1.17 -28.65 -13.86
C LYS A 291 -1.37 -27.13 -14.02
N ARG A 292 -0.40 -26.33 -13.60
CA ARG A 292 -0.41 -24.87 -13.65
C ARG A 292 1.01 -24.33 -13.74
N TYR A 293 1.16 -23.19 -14.41
CA TYR A 293 2.43 -22.46 -14.46
C TYR A 293 2.54 -21.44 -13.32
N PHE A 294 3.72 -21.37 -12.72
CA PHE A 294 4.06 -20.37 -11.73
C PHE A 294 5.19 -19.49 -12.25
N THR A 295 4.95 -18.18 -12.28
CA THR A 295 5.98 -17.20 -12.64
C THR A 295 6.84 -16.89 -11.42
N ILE A 296 8.17 -17.00 -11.58
CA ILE A 296 9.11 -16.57 -10.55
C ILE A 296 9.14 -15.03 -10.51
N ALA A 297 8.91 -14.47 -9.33
CA ALA A 297 8.84 -13.04 -9.13
C ALA A 297 10.18 -12.35 -9.44
N ALA A 298 10.11 -11.07 -9.84
CA ALA A 298 11.30 -10.29 -10.12
C ALA A 298 11.93 -9.81 -8.80
N PRO A 299 13.27 -9.71 -8.74
CA PRO A 299 13.90 -8.72 -7.87
C PRO A 299 13.29 -7.34 -8.19
N GLY A 300 12.55 -6.79 -7.23
CA GLY A 300 12.06 -5.42 -7.29
C GLY A 300 12.91 -4.61 -6.33
N GLU A 301 13.83 -3.79 -6.86
CA GLU A 301 14.89 -3.12 -6.11
C GLU A 301 14.37 -2.15 -5.03
N THR A 302 13.12 -1.69 -5.11
CA THR A 302 12.60 -0.59 -4.26
C THR A 302 11.47 -0.95 -3.29
N ARG A 303 10.83 -2.11 -3.41
CA ARG A 303 9.68 -2.48 -2.56
C ARG A 303 9.92 -3.85 -1.92
N TRP A 304 10.13 -3.92 -0.61
CA TRP A 304 10.49 -5.17 0.10
C TRP A 304 9.38 -6.24 0.08
N ASN A 305 8.15 -5.88 -0.32
CA ASN A 305 7.15 -6.86 -0.73
C ASN A 305 7.71 -7.82 -1.82
N SER A 306 8.64 -7.35 -2.65
CA SER A 306 9.37 -8.16 -3.63
C SER A 306 10.12 -9.32 -2.97
N CYS A 307 10.73 -9.14 -1.80
CA CYS A 307 11.41 -10.21 -1.07
C CYS A 307 10.45 -11.35 -0.75
N TYR A 308 9.29 -11.03 -0.18
CA TYR A 308 8.24 -12.01 0.09
C TYR A 308 7.73 -12.68 -1.18
N TYR A 309 7.47 -11.91 -2.25
CA TYR A 309 7.00 -12.48 -3.53
C TYR A 309 8.04 -13.39 -4.20
N ILE A 310 9.34 -13.06 -4.10
CA ILE A 310 10.43 -13.92 -4.57
C ILE A 310 10.43 -15.22 -3.78
N CYS A 311 10.52 -15.15 -2.46
CA CYS A 311 10.57 -16.33 -1.61
C CYS A 311 9.35 -17.23 -1.83
N THR A 312 8.14 -16.67 -1.84
CA THR A 312 6.91 -17.43 -2.07
C THR A 312 6.81 -18.01 -3.47
N SER A 313 7.28 -17.30 -4.51
CA SER A 313 7.30 -17.84 -5.88
C SER A 313 8.25 -19.03 -6.03
N ILE A 314 9.39 -18.99 -5.34
CA ILE A 314 10.36 -20.10 -5.29
C ILE A 314 9.79 -21.27 -4.48
N LEU A 315 9.20 -21.02 -3.31
CA LEU A 315 8.59 -22.07 -2.50
C LEU A 315 7.43 -22.78 -3.23
N LYS A 316 6.57 -22.03 -3.93
CA LYS A 316 5.48 -22.60 -4.76
C LYS A 316 5.98 -23.53 -5.87
N THR A 317 7.24 -23.38 -6.28
CA THR A 317 7.87 -24.15 -7.36
C THR A 317 8.90 -25.16 -6.84
N GLN A 318 8.95 -25.38 -5.52
CA GLN A 318 9.97 -26.19 -4.86
C GLN A 318 10.14 -27.59 -5.47
N LYS A 319 9.05 -28.38 -5.57
CA LYS A 319 9.16 -29.76 -6.09
C LYS A 319 9.63 -29.76 -7.54
N ALA A 320 9.09 -28.88 -8.37
CA ALA A 320 9.52 -28.76 -9.76
C ALA A 320 10.99 -28.37 -9.88
N LEU A 321 11.47 -27.44 -9.06
CA LEU A 321 12.88 -27.05 -8.99
C LEU A 321 13.77 -28.21 -8.54
N GLN A 322 13.36 -28.97 -7.54
CA GLN A 322 14.12 -30.13 -7.04
C GLN A 322 14.20 -31.25 -8.09
N ILE A 323 13.11 -31.56 -8.78
CA ILE A 323 13.11 -32.54 -9.88
C ILE A 323 14.00 -32.05 -11.04
N LEU A 324 13.92 -30.76 -11.38
CA LEU A 324 14.78 -30.16 -12.38
C LEU A 324 16.27 -30.27 -11.99
N ALA A 325 16.60 -30.02 -10.71
CA ALA A 325 17.95 -30.14 -10.19
C ALA A 325 18.50 -31.56 -10.34
N ILE A 326 17.69 -32.58 -10.05
CA ILE A 326 18.06 -33.99 -10.24
C ILE A 326 18.24 -34.32 -11.73
N LYS A 327 17.33 -33.86 -12.60
CA LYS A 327 17.38 -34.13 -14.05
C LYS A 327 18.60 -33.51 -14.75
N PHE A 328 19.11 -32.39 -14.23
CA PHE A 328 20.17 -31.60 -14.86
C PHE A 328 21.36 -31.38 -13.91
N GLU A 329 21.67 -32.40 -13.11
CA GLU A 329 22.77 -32.39 -12.14
C GLU A 329 24.13 -32.14 -12.83
N PRO A 330 24.92 -31.13 -12.39
CA PRO A 330 26.21 -30.85 -12.97
C PRO A 330 27.27 -31.89 -12.58
N PRO A 331 28.22 -32.22 -13.48
CA PRO A 331 29.31 -33.14 -13.19
C PRO A 331 30.25 -32.58 -12.10
N ILE A 332 30.97 -33.47 -11.40
CA ILE A 332 31.87 -33.12 -10.26
C ILE A 332 33.07 -32.26 -10.69
N THR A 333 33.57 -32.42 -11.92
CA THR A 333 34.65 -31.62 -12.50
C THR A 333 34.13 -30.83 -13.71
N GLU A 334 34.36 -29.50 -13.72
CA GLU A 334 33.99 -28.65 -14.85
C GLU A 334 35.02 -28.81 -15.98
N THR A 335 34.78 -29.71 -16.92
CA THR A 335 35.53 -29.75 -18.19
C THR A 335 34.95 -28.74 -19.18
N ARG A 336 35.82 -28.11 -19.99
CA ARG A 336 35.37 -27.22 -21.08
C ARG A 336 34.42 -27.98 -22.00
N ARG A 337 33.22 -27.42 -22.18
CA ARG A 337 32.13 -28.01 -22.98
C ARG A 337 32.59 -28.33 -24.41
N ARG A 338 32.21 -29.50 -24.90
CA ARG A 338 32.20 -29.82 -26.33
C ARG A 338 30.81 -29.55 -26.91
N THR A 339 30.74 -29.18 -28.18
CA THR A 339 29.48 -28.98 -28.91
C THR A 339 28.71 -30.29 -28.95
N GLY A 340 27.52 -30.34 -28.32
CA GLY A 340 26.66 -31.53 -28.28
C GLY A 340 26.53 -32.22 -26.91
N GLU A 341 27.15 -31.69 -25.85
CA GLU A 341 26.98 -32.20 -24.48
C GLU A 341 25.66 -31.77 -23.83
N ASP A 342 25.14 -32.59 -22.92
CA ASP A 342 23.93 -32.32 -22.14
C ASP A 342 24.02 -30.99 -21.37
N LEU A 343 22.91 -30.26 -21.34
CA LEU A 343 22.84 -28.96 -20.66
C LEU A 343 22.65 -29.17 -19.15
N PHE A 344 23.69 -28.90 -18.36
CA PHE A 344 23.61 -28.94 -16.90
C PHE A 344 23.24 -27.59 -16.28
N LEU A 345 22.56 -27.63 -15.13
CA LEU A 345 22.37 -26.45 -14.31
C LEU A 345 23.72 -25.89 -13.85
N LYS A 346 23.79 -24.58 -13.64
CA LYS A 346 24.94 -23.98 -12.97
C LYS A 346 25.12 -24.62 -11.59
N ARG A 347 26.35 -25.00 -11.25
CA ARG A 347 26.67 -25.66 -9.98
C ARG A 347 26.12 -24.93 -8.77
N GLU A 348 26.33 -23.62 -8.71
CA GLU A 348 25.80 -22.78 -7.63
C GLU A 348 24.27 -22.86 -7.50
N ILE A 349 23.53 -22.89 -8.61
CA ILE A 349 22.06 -22.99 -8.59
C ILE A 349 21.61 -24.38 -8.14
N TYR A 350 22.28 -25.43 -8.65
CA TYR A 350 22.05 -26.81 -8.24
C TYR A 350 22.27 -26.98 -6.73
N GLU A 351 23.38 -26.47 -6.20
CA GLU A 351 23.73 -26.55 -4.77
C GLU A 351 22.69 -25.86 -3.89
N ILE A 352 22.20 -24.68 -4.29
CA ILE A 352 21.15 -23.98 -3.53
C ILE A 352 19.85 -24.81 -3.52
N ILE A 353 19.39 -25.29 -4.68
CA ILE A 353 18.12 -26.02 -4.81
C ILE A 353 18.18 -27.37 -4.06
N SER A 354 19.34 -28.02 -4.07
CA SER A 354 19.51 -29.36 -3.46
C SER A 354 19.67 -29.29 -1.94
N PHE A 355 19.99 -28.12 -1.38
CA PHE A 355 20.27 -28.01 0.05
C PHE A 355 19.00 -27.84 0.88
N HIS A 356 18.70 -28.82 1.74
CA HIS A 356 17.48 -28.84 2.54
C HIS A 356 17.34 -27.62 3.48
N THR A 357 18.44 -27.16 4.08
CA THR A 357 18.40 -26.03 5.01
C THR A 357 18.01 -24.73 4.31
N PHE A 358 18.34 -24.55 3.02
CA PHE A 358 17.87 -23.39 2.25
C PHE A 358 16.34 -23.32 2.25
N TRP A 359 15.66 -24.45 1.99
CA TRP A 359 14.20 -24.50 1.99
C TRP A 359 13.59 -24.28 3.37
N GLN A 360 14.23 -24.77 4.43
CA GLN A 360 13.80 -24.52 5.82
C GLN A 360 13.87 -23.03 6.17
N TYR A 361 15.01 -22.39 5.92
CA TYR A 361 15.16 -20.95 6.17
C TYR A 361 14.27 -20.12 5.24
N LEU A 362 14.05 -20.55 3.99
CA LEU A 362 13.15 -19.87 3.07
C LEU A 362 11.71 -19.87 3.60
N ASN A 363 11.24 -21.00 4.15
CA ASN A 363 9.92 -21.09 4.75
C ASN A 363 9.78 -20.20 5.99
N HIS A 364 10.76 -20.24 6.92
CA HIS A 364 10.77 -19.35 8.07
C HIS A 364 10.81 -17.86 7.66
N LEU A 365 11.59 -17.53 6.64
CA LEU A 365 11.66 -16.16 6.12
C LEU A 365 10.30 -15.70 5.56
N ILE A 366 9.57 -16.58 4.87
CA ILE A 366 8.21 -16.28 4.38
C ILE A 366 7.25 -16.01 5.56
N GLU A 367 7.30 -16.83 6.60
CA GLU A 367 6.48 -16.66 7.81
C GLU A 367 6.77 -15.33 8.51
N ILE A 368 8.05 -14.94 8.58
CA ILE A 368 8.49 -13.65 9.15
C ILE A 368 8.05 -12.48 8.27
N LEU A 369 8.23 -12.55 6.94
CA LEU A 369 7.95 -11.43 6.03
C LEU A 369 6.44 -11.22 5.79
N TYR A 370 5.62 -12.27 5.97
CA TYR A 370 4.18 -12.20 5.74
C TYR A 370 3.45 -11.09 6.51
N PRO A 371 3.58 -10.96 7.85
CA PRO A 371 2.94 -9.88 8.59
C PRO A 371 3.42 -8.50 8.14
N TYR A 372 4.70 -8.33 7.84
CA TYR A 372 5.23 -7.07 7.31
C TYR A 372 4.58 -6.70 5.98
N CYS A 373 4.42 -7.65 5.06
CA CYS A 373 3.78 -7.39 3.77
C CYS A 373 2.31 -6.99 3.91
N LYS A 374 1.57 -7.65 4.82
CA LYS A 374 0.17 -7.27 5.12
C LYS A 374 0.09 -5.85 5.67
N ILE A 375 0.97 -5.51 6.62
CA ILE A 375 1.03 -4.18 7.23
C ILE A 375 1.42 -3.13 6.19
N LEU A 376 2.42 -3.40 5.35
CA LEU A 376 2.85 -2.50 4.28
C LEU A 376 1.72 -2.21 3.29
N ASN A 377 1.02 -3.25 2.80
CA ASN A 377 -0.12 -3.06 1.89
C ASN A 377 -1.23 -2.22 2.53
N LYS A 378 -1.44 -2.37 3.85
CA LYS A 378 -2.42 -1.58 4.60
C LYS A 378 -1.99 -0.12 4.73
N LEU A 379 -0.74 0.13 5.12
CA LEU A 379 -0.21 1.49 5.33
C LEU A 379 0.06 2.26 4.03
N GLN A 380 0.15 1.58 2.88
CA GLN A 380 0.28 2.19 1.56
C GLN A 380 -1.08 2.56 0.93
N SER A 381 -2.18 2.18 1.56
CA SER A 381 -3.54 2.52 1.13
C SER A 381 -3.84 4.00 1.35
N ASP A 382 -4.65 4.59 0.47
CA ASP A 382 -5.23 5.93 0.66
C ASP A 382 -6.20 6.00 1.85
N LYS A 383 -6.63 4.84 2.36
CA LYS A 383 -7.46 4.71 3.56
C LYS A 383 -6.68 4.47 4.85
N ALA A 384 -5.35 4.44 4.81
CA ALA A 384 -4.56 4.23 6.01
C ALA A 384 -4.82 5.32 7.06
N ARG A 385 -4.92 4.92 8.34
CA ARG A 385 -5.16 5.83 9.47
C ARG A 385 -4.06 5.70 10.53
N LEU A 386 -3.82 6.75 11.31
CA LEU A 386 -2.73 6.80 12.29
C LEU A 386 -2.86 5.74 13.39
N ASN A 387 -4.08 5.41 13.82
CA ASN A 387 -4.32 4.37 14.83
C ASN A 387 -3.85 3.00 14.35
N GLU A 388 -3.89 2.76 13.04
CA GLU A 388 -3.43 1.51 12.44
C GLU A 388 -1.91 1.38 12.51
N VAL A 389 -1.16 2.49 12.49
CA VAL A 389 0.30 2.49 12.67
C VAL A 389 0.66 1.92 14.03
N THR A 390 0.05 2.44 15.10
CA THR A 390 0.30 1.96 16.47
C THR A 390 -0.13 0.50 16.63
N HIS A 391 -1.31 0.15 16.12
CA HIS A 391 -1.82 -1.22 16.18
C HIS A 391 -0.87 -2.21 15.46
N ASN A 392 -0.42 -1.86 14.25
CA ASN A 392 0.49 -2.68 13.46
C ASN A 392 1.88 -2.80 14.13
N LEU A 393 2.39 -1.73 14.74
CA LEU A 393 3.65 -1.78 15.48
C LEU A 393 3.53 -2.70 16.70
N ALA A 394 2.45 -2.58 17.47
CA ALA A 394 2.17 -3.45 18.61
C ALA A 394 2.11 -4.93 18.19
N TYR A 395 1.46 -5.21 17.06
CA TYR A 395 1.43 -6.55 16.47
C TYR A 395 2.83 -7.07 16.13
N ILE A 396 3.68 -6.28 15.45
CA ILE A 396 5.04 -6.70 15.10
C ILE A 396 5.87 -6.96 16.37
N THR A 397 5.77 -6.11 17.38
CA THR A 397 6.45 -6.31 18.66
C THR A 397 6.01 -7.60 19.33
N GLN A 398 4.71 -7.88 19.37
CA GLN A 398 4.17 -9.13 19.91
C GLN A 398 4.62 -10.36 19.10
N PHE A 399 4.64 -10.25 17.77
CA PHE A 399 5.14 -11.29 16.88
C PHE A 399 6.57 -11.68 17.24
N TRP A 400 7.46 -10.70 17.45
CA TRP A 400 8.84 -10.96 17.86
C TRP A 400 8.95 -11.47 19.30
N ASN A 401 8.19 -10.95 20.24
CA ASN A 401 8.20 -11.44 21.63
C ASN A 401 7.82 -12.92 21.73
N ASN A 402 6.97 -13.40 20.82
CA ASN A 402 6.57 -14.81 20.73
C ASN A 402 7.49 -15.65 19.82
N TYR A 403 8.50 -15.04 19.21
CA TYR A 403 9.39 -15.71 18.27
C TYR A 403 10.39 -16.62 19.03
N SER A 404 10.63 -17.82 18.50
CA SER A 404 11.40 -18.86 19.19
C SER A 404 12.86 -18.49 19.47
N ASN A 405 13.48 -17.69 18.60
CA ASN A 405 14.84 -17.18 18.83
C ASN A 405 14.79 -15.88 19.65
N SER A 406 14.92 -16.01 20.97
CA SER A 406 14.85 -14.88 21.92
C SER A 406 15.93 -13.82 21.70
N THR A 407 17.12 -14.21 21.21
CA THR A 407 18.22 -13.26 20.97
C THR A 407 17.91 -12.38 19.77
N LEU A 408 17.49 -12.98 18.65
CA LEU A 408 17.08 -12.23 17.46
C LEU A 408 15.86 -11.36 17.74
N ALA A 409 14.86 -11.92 18.44
CA ALA A 409 13.66 -11.20 18.86
C ALA A 409 14.01 -9.94 19.67
N THR A 410 14.87 -10.07 20.69
CA THR A 410 15.26 -8.95 21.55
C THR A 410 15.95 -7.84 20.74
N ARG A 411 16.84 -8.20 19.81
CA ARG A 411 17.52 -7.20 18.96
C ARG A 411 16.53 -6.47 18.05
N LEU A 412 15.62 -7.19 17.41
CA LEU A 412 14.63 -6.59 16.52
C LEU A 412 13.60 -5.72 17.28
N VAL A 413 13.15 -6.16 18.45
CA VAL A 413 12.32 -5.34 19.34
C VAL A 413 13.07 -4.07 19.76
N THR A 414 14.37 -4.14 20.06
CA THR A 414 15.18 -2.97 20.38
C THR A 414 15.24 -1.97 19.21
N GLN A 415 15.35 -2.45 17.97
CA GLN A 415 15.29 -1.57 16.79
C GLN A 415 13.91 -0.91 16.61
N LEU A 416 12.83 -1.65 16.85
CA LEU A 416 11.46 -1.09 16.82
C LEU A 416 11.28 -0.03 17.91
N GLU A 417 11.76 -0.27 19.13
CA GLU A 417 11.71 0.69 20.23
C GLU A 417 12.51 1.95 19.93
N LYS A 418 13.68 1.82 19.27
CA LYS A 418 14.48 2.96 18.85
C LYS A 418 13.67 3.87 17.92
N ARG A 419 13.01 3.30 16.90
CA ARG A 419 12.14 4.06 15.99
C ARG A 419 10.95 4.67 16.71
N TRP A 420 10.30 3.91 17.59
CA TRP A 420 9.18 4.41 18.39
C TRP A 420 9.56 5.65 19.21
N LYS A 421 10.78 5.72 19.75
CA LYS A 421 11.29 6.89 20.50
C LYS A 421 11.48 8.14 19.64
N GLU A 422 11.70 7.97 18.34
CA GLU A 422 11.85 9.08 17.40
C GLU A 422 10.49 9.65 16.97
N TRP A 423 9.41 8.87 17.06
CA TRP A 423 8.09 9.28 16.57
C TRP A 423 7.29 10.12 17.57
N GLU A 424 6.24 10.77 17.09
CA GLU A 424 5.31 11.55 17.91
C GLU A 424 4.34 10.62 18.66
N GLN A 425 4.87 9.92 19.66
CA GLN A 425 4.13 8.92 20.43
C GLN A 425 2.80 9.45 20.99
N PRO A 426 2.74 10.65 21.60
CA PRO A 426 1.47 11.17 22.11
C PRO A 426 0.39 11.26 21.04
N LEU A 427 0.72 11.74 19.84
CA LEU A 427 -0.22 11.85 18.73
C LEU A 427 -0.70 10.47 18.24
N LEU A 428 0.22 9.53 18.08
CA LEU A 428 -0.10 8.16 17.69
C LEU A 428 -1.01 7.46 18.72
N LEU A 429 -0.72 7.64 20.01
CA LEU A 429 -1.54 7.10 21.09
C LEU A 429 -2.91 7.79 21.17
N LEU A 430 -2.97 9.11 20.97
CA LEU A 430 -4.24 9.84 20.89
C LEU A 430 -5.10 9.35 19.71
N SER A 431 -4.50 9.03 18.57
CA SER A 431 -5.25 8.47 17.44
C SER A 431 -5.92 7.14 17.79
N CYS A 432 -5.28 6.31 18.62
CA CYS A 432 -5.87 5.09 19.15
C CYS A 432 -6.94 5.37 20.20
N LEU A 433 -6.73 6.35 21.09
CA LEU A 433 -7.74 6.76 22.06
C LEU A 433 -9.02 7.25 21.37
N LEU A 434 -8.88 8.06 20.32
CA LEU A 434 -9.99 8.65 19.59
C LEU A 434 -10.64 7.68 18.58
N HIS A 435 -10.19 6.42 18.54
CA HIS A 435 -10.86 5.39 17.74
C HIS A 435 -12.04 4.80 18.52
N PRO A 436 -13.27 4.79 17.95
CA PRO A 436 -14.48 4.35 18.65
C PRO A 436 -14.36 2.96 19.25
N ASP A 437 -13.81 1.98 18.53
CA ASP A 437 -13.71 0.62 19.07
C ASP A 437 -12.64 0.46 20.16
N TYR A 438 -11.62 1.33 20.17
CA TYR A 438 -10.45 1.17 21.02
C TYR A 438 -10.62 1.93 22.32
N ARG A 439 -10.81 3.26 22.27
CA ARG A 439 -10.88 4.13 23.46
C ARG A 439 -9.75 3.82 24.45
N MET A 440 -10.07 3.74 25.74
CA MET A 440 -9.12 3.32 26.79
C MET A 440 -8.89 1.80 26.86
N LYS A 441 -9.63 0.99 26.10
CA LYS A 441 -9.63 -0.49 26.22
C LYS A 441 -8.27 -1.10 25.84
N LEU A 442 -7.48 -0.41 25.01
CA LEU A 442 -6.15 -0.86 24.58
C LEU A 442 -5.01 -0.48 25.53
N PHE A 443 -5.24 0.36 26.54
CA PHE A 443 -4.16 0.93 27.35
C PHE A 443 -4.17 0.37 28.77
N ASN A 444 -2.98 0.06 29.28
CA ASN A 444 -2.80 -0.22 30.69
C ASN A 444 -2.75 1.10 31.48
N ASN A 445 -3.75 1.31 32.33
CA ASN A 445 -3.91 2.50 33.17
C ASN A 445 -2.74 2.76 34.14
N ALA A 446 -1.84 1.79 34.36
CA ALA A 446 -0.68 1.95 35.24
C ALA A 446 0.37 2.92 34.69
N THR A 447 0.58 2.96 33.36
CA THR A 447 1.64 3.78 32.73
C THR A 447 1.07 4.92 31.89
N ILE A 448 -0.03 4.67 31.18
CA ILE A 448 -0.72 5.68 30.38
C ILE A 448 -2.18 5.67 30.77
N ASN A 449 -2.58 6.71 31.49
CA ASN A 449 -3.95 6.87 31.97
C ASN A 449 -4.65 8.03 31.27
N TYR A 450 -5.96 8.08 31.50
CA TYR A 450 -6.85 9.07 30.90
C TYR A 450 -6.42 10.52 31.18
N VAL A 451 -5.84 10.79 32.36
CA VAL A 451 -5.38 12.15 32.73
C VAL A 451 -4.18 12.57 31.88
N ILE A 452 -3.21 11.68 31.70
CA ILE A 452 -2.04 11.94 30.85
C ILE A 452 -2.49 12.19 29.41
N MET A 453 -3.35 11.33 28.87
CA MET A 453 -3.86 11.51 27.50
C MET A 453 -4.70 12.78 27.35
N GLY A 454 -5.52 13.14 28.34
CA GLY A 454 -6.26 14.39 28.35
C GLY A 454 -5.34 15.61 28.30
N SER A 455 -4.19 15.56 28.98
CA SER A 455 -3.19 16.63 28.91
C SER A 455 -2.59 16.79 27.51
N TRP A 456 -2.31 15.68 26.82
CA TRP A 456 -1.84 15.71 25.43
C TRP A 456 -2.92 16.22 24.49
N LEU A 457 -4.18 15.80 24.67
CA LEU A 457 -5.29 16.27 23.86
C LEU A 457 -5.48 17.79 23.98
N ILE A 458 -5.42 18.34 25.20
CA ILE A 458 -5.46 19.79 25.42
C ILE A 458 -4.30 20.47 24.70
N TYR A 459 -3.09 19.92 24.83
CA TYR A 459 -1.91 20.49 24.18
C TYR A 459 -2.10 20.60 22.67
N TYR A 460 -2.42 19.48 21.98
CA TYR A 460 -2.61 19.50 20.54
C TYR A 460 -3.79 20.36 20.11
N TYR A 461 -4.91 20.32 20.84
CA TYR A 461 -6.04 21.20 20.57
C TYR A 461 -5.63 22.67 20.60
N ASN A 462 -4.94 23.10 21.66
CA ASN A 462 -4.53 24.49 21.83
C ASN A 462 -3.53 24.93 20.75
N VAL A 463 -2.61 24.03 20.37
CA VAL A 463 -1.60 24.29 19.34
C VAL A 463 -2.24 24.39 17.95
N TRP A 464 -3.14 23.49 17.58
CA TRP A 464 -3.72 23.45 16.23
C TRP A 464 -4.89 24.40 16.02
N MET A 465 -5.65 24.71 17.08
CA MET A 465 -6.77 25.66 17.03
C MET A 465 -6.37 27.08 17.42
N GLU A 466 -5.12 27.27 17.86
CA GLU A 466 -4.57 28.53 18.38
C GLU A 466 -5.47 29.17 19.46
N LYS A 467 -6.21 28.34 20.20
CA LYS A 467 -7.22 28.76 21.18
C LYS A 467 -7.24 27.80 22.35
N GLN A 468 -7.36 28.35 23.55
CA GLN A 468 -7.53 27.54 24.74
C GLN A 468 -8.89 26.83 24.71
N SER A 469 -8.88 25.50 24.89
CA SER A 469 -10.12 24.75 25.01
C SER A 469 -10.88 25.12 26.28
N LYS A 470 -12.21 25.25 26.17
CA LYS A 470 -13.13 25.43 27.30
C LYS A 470 -13.82 24.12 27.72
N CYS A 471 -13.87 23.12 26.84
CA CYS A 471 -14.71 21.94 27.03
C CYS A 471 -14.14 20.62 26.50
N ILE A 472 -12.94 20.58 25.88
CA ILE A 472 -12.43 19.36 25.23
C ILE A 472 -12.29 18.18 26.21
N LEU A 473 -11.96 18.43 27.48
CA LEU A 473 -11.91 17.36 28.48
C LEU A 473 -13.29 16.81 28.84
N LYS A 474 -14.32 17.66 28.83
CA LYS A 474 -15.71 17.24 29.04
C LYS A 474 -16.20 16.41 27.86
N GLU A 475 -15.88 16.83 26.64
CA GLU A 475 -16.20 16.09 25.43
C GLU A 475 -15.47 14.76 25.37
N LEU A 476 -14.18 14.73 25.73
CA LEU A 476 -13.42 13.49 25.84
C LEU A 476 -14.02 12.56 26.89
N ASP A 477 -14.57 13.10 27.98
CA ASP A 477 -15.18 12.29 29.04
C ASP A 477 -16.52 11.71 28.59
N ASN A 478 -17.34 12.51 27.91
CA ASN A 478 -18.54 12.03 27.23
C ASN A 478 -18.19 10.93 26.21
N TYR A 479 -17.14 11.12 25.42
CA TYR A 479 -16.68 10.13 24.44
C TYR A 479 -16.21 8.84 25.11
N ARG A 480 -15.47 8.93 26.22
CA ARG A 480 -15.02 7.79 27.03
C ARG A 480 -16.19 7.01 27.63
N LEU A 481 -17.18 7.73 28.13
CA LEU A 481 -18.39 7.17 28.75
C LEU A 481 -19.43 6.73 27.71
N GLU A 482 -19.13 6.86 26.42
CA GLU A 482 -20.03 6.52 25.32
C GLU A 482 -21.38 7.26 25.44
N ILE A 483 -21.35 8.50 25.93
CA ILE A 483 -22.54 9.37 26.00
C ILE A 483 -22.86 9.86 24.59
N TYR A 484 -24.14 9.81 24.21
CA TYR A 484 -24.61 10.33 22.92
C TYR A 484 -23.98 11.70 22.58
N PRO A 485 -23.41 11.89 21.38
CA PRO A 485 -23.49 11.04 20.18
C PRO A 485 -22.37 9.98 20.05
N PHE A 486 -21.59 9.71 21.10
CA PHE A 486 -20.39 8.86 21.01
C PHE A 486 -20.63 7.37 21.32
N ASN A 487 -21.88 6.92 21.39
CA ASN A 487 -22.21 5.50 21.62
C ASN A 487 -22.15 4.67 20.34
N SER A 488 -22.06 3.34 20.49
CA SER A 488 -22.07 2.38 19.36
C SER A 488 -23.31 2.55 18.49
N ASP A 489 -24.49 2.74 19.08
CA ASP A 489 -25.75 2.86 18.32
C ASP A 489 -25.75 4.05 17.36
N THR A 490 -25.04 5.13 17.69
CA THR A 490 -24.87 6.28 16.77
C THR A 490 -23.81 5.98 15.73
N TRP A 491 -22.69 5.36 16.12
CA TRP A 491 -21.60 5.00 15.21
C TRP A 491 -22.05 3.99 14.13
N ASP A 492 -22.83 2.99 14.51
CA ASP A 492 -23.31 1.92 13.64
C ASP A 492 -24.30 2.44 12.58
N GLN A 493 -24.96 3.58 12.81
CA GLN A 493 -25.79 4.25 11.80
C GLN A 493 -24.98 4.72 10.58
N PHE A 494 -23.66 4.85 10.71
CA PHE A 494 -22.76 5.30 9.64
C PHE A 494 -21.97 4.15 9.01
N ASP A 495 -22.36 2.88 9.22
CA ASP A 495 -21.65 1.69 8.73
C ASP A 495 -20.15 1.66 9.11
N GLY A 496 -19.80 2.28 10.24
CA GLY A 496 -18.43 2.40 10.70
C GLY A 496 -17.57 3.43 9.95
N ASP A 497 -18.16 4.30 9.13
CA ASP A 497 -17.46 5.36 8.40
C ASP A 497 -18.19 6.71 8.54
N VAL A 498 -18.07 7.33 9.72
CA VAL A 498 -18.64 8.66 9.98
C VAL A 498 -18.09 9.73 9.04
N TYR A 499 -16.87 9.59 8.52
CA TYR A 499 -16.27 10.58 7.61
C TYR A 499 -16.91 10.60 6.23
N ARG A 500 -17.77 9.62 5.90
CA ARG A 500 -18.54 9.61 4.65
C ARG A 500 -19.71 10.60 4.67
N TYR A 501 -20.11 11.08 5.84
CA TYR A 501 -21.29 11.92 6.09
C TYR A 501 -20.89 13.24 6.73
#